data_AF-A0A2J6QPV3-F1
#
_entry.id   AF-A0A2J6QPV3-F1
#
_cell.length_a   1.000
_cell.length_b   1.000
_cell.length_c   1.000
_cell.angle_alpha   90.00
_cell.angle_beta   90.00
_cell.angle_gamma   90.00
#
_symmetry.space_group_name_H-M   'P 1'
#
loop_
_entity.id
_entity.type
_entity.pdbx_description
1 polymer ?
#
loop_
_entity_poly.entity_id
_entity_poly.type
_entity_poly.pdbx_seq_one_letter_code
_entity_poly.pdbx_strand_id
1 'polypeptide(L)'
;MAVNTIDERRRKSRNILLSAFLILLFVWSIKLCYPQSTILSIYSQHDEKNAGSVPSNAPRPRPSAAKLGQSTSKPEDNLTWESDSFNGTVTTKAAVIVETRFRANLIPLILHFSTVLGPTWPILIYTSAESKGQFSSSAALGRYLKSGAIQVRMLPQTVLVTNSDSVNEFMATKWLWEDLAPAEHILIFQSDSMLCANAARSVDDFFAYDFVGAPIAKKDLGKGYNGGLTLRKRSTILYILDKWDWMTTKKGRDRFEDQWYFNRMKEIQQEEEGQGIKPEDDGAINLPTLEVARTFSVETIDYPHPLGVHQVHKWLETQRQSLDAWCPEYKLCSEGYIVDT
;
A
#
# COMPACT_ATOMS: atom_id res chain seq x y z
N MET A 1 3.12 -47.62 31.59
CA MET A 1 4.34 -47.21 30.86
C MET A 1 4.11 -45.88 30.14
N ALA A 2 4.19 -44.74 30.84
CA ALA A 2 3.90 -43.43 30.24
C ALA A 2 4.86 -42.30 30.69
N VAL A 3 6.04 -42.66 31.23
CA VAL A 3 7.04 -41.70 31.73
C VAL A 3 8.10 -41.33 30.68
N ASN A 4 8.26 -42.13 29.61
CA ASN A 4 9.36 -41.95 28.64
C ASN A 4 9.19 -40.81 27.61
N THR A 5 8.00 -40.28 27.38
CA THR A 5 7.74 -39.38 26.24
C THR A 5 8.07 -37.91 26.51
N ILE A 6 7.99 -37.46 27.76
CA ILE A 6 8.28 -36.06 28.15
C ILE A 6 9.79 -35.83 28.24
N ASP A 7 10.53 -36.79 28.80
CA ASP A 7 11.98 -36.71 28.92
C ASP A 7 12.68 -36.79 27.56
N GLU A 8 12.15 -37.56 26.60
CA GLU A 8 12.64 -37.55 25.23
C GLU A 8 12.45 -36.20 24.53
N ARG A 9 11.29 -35.54 24.72
CA ARG A 9 11.06 -34.20 24.15
C ARG A 9 12.00 -33.16 24.75
N ARG A 10 12.24 -33.22 26.06
CA ARG A 10 13.20 -32.34 26.75
C ARG A 10 14.63 -32.57 26.29
N ARG A 11 15.05 -33.84 26.10
CA ARG A 11 16.37 -34.17 25.53
C ARG A 11 16.53 -33.67 24.10
N LYS A 12 15.53 -33.85 23.23
CA LYS A 12 15.55 -33.33 21.85
C LYS A 12 15.64 -31.81 21.82
N SER A 13 14.84 -31.11 22.63
CA SER A 13 14.88 -29.64 22.73
C SER A 13 16.25 -29.13 23.19
N ARG A 14 16.84 -29.77 24.22
CA ARG A 14 18.17 -29.40 24.72
C ARG A 14 19.28 -29.65 23.69
N ASN A 15 19.18 -30.73 22.90
CA ASN A 15 20.13 -31.02 21.83
C ASN A 15 20.01 -30.04 20.65
N ILE A 16 18.79 -29.57 20.34
CA ILE A 16 18.57 -28.55 19.31
C ILE A 16 19.18 -27.21 19.76
N LEU A 17 18.94 -26.80 21.02
CA LEU A 17 19.52 -25.59 21.60
C LEU A 17 21.05 -25.63 21.63
N LEU A 18 21.65 -26.76 22.02
CA LEU A 18 23.10 -26.95 21.99
C LEU A 18 23.66 -26.89 20.58
N SER A 19 22.97 -27.48 19.60
CA SER A 19 23.41 -27.46 18.20
C SER A 19 23.33 -26.03 17.62
N ALA A 20 22.26 -25.30 17.89
CA ALA A 20 22.11 -23.90 17.46
C ALA A 20 23.19 -23.00 18.09
N PHE A 21 23.53 -23.22 19.36
CA PHE A 21 24.57 -22.48 20.06
C PHE A 21 25.97 -22.77 19.47
N LEU A 22 26.27 -24.03 19.16
CA LEU A 22 27.54 -24.40 18.51
C LEU A 22 27.67 -23.80 17.10
N ILE A 23 26.58 -23.75 16.33
CA ILE A 23 26.56 -23.10 15.00
C ILE A 23 26.80 -21.59 15.15
N LEU A 24 26.17 -20.94 16.12
CA LEU A 24 26.38 -19.51 16.39
C LEU A 24 27.83 -19.22 16.80
N LEU A 25 28.42 -20.03 17.67
CA LEU A 25 29.83 -19.90 18.04
C LEU A 25 30.75 -20.07 16.83
N PHE A 26 30.48 -21.06 15.97
CA PHE A 26 31.27 -21.28 14.75
C PHE A 26 31.18 -20.09 13.78
N VAL A 27 29.98 -19.57 13.53
CA VAL A 27 29.77 -18.38 12.68
C VAL A 27 30.45 -17.15 13.28
N TRP A 28 30.40 -16.99 14.61
CA TRP A 28 31.03 -15.87 15.30
C TRP A 28 32.55 -15.97 15.29
N SER A 29 33.12 -17.17 15.46
CA SER A 29 34.56 -17.43 15.33
C SER A 29 35.07 -17.15 13.92
N ILE A 30 34.33 -17.53 12.88
CA ILE A 30 34.67 -17.19 11.49
C ILE A 30 34.67 -15.67 11.29
N LYS A 31 33.66 -14.97 11.81
CA LYS A 31 33.55 -13.50 11.70
C LYS A 31 34.66 -12.75 12.45
N LEU A 32 35.14 -13.31 13.56
CA LEU A 32 36.29 -12.79 14.33
C LEU A 32 37.62 -13.02 13.62
N CYS A 33 37.82 -14.20 13.02
CA CYS A 33 39.05 -14.50 12.30
C CYS A 33 39.12 -13.81 10.93
N TYR A 34 37.97 -13.50 10.32
CA TYR A 34 37.88 -12.91 8.98
C TYR A 34 36.84 -11.77 8.92
N PRO A 35 37.14 -10.60 9.48
CA PRO A 35 36.20 -9.47 9.56
C PRO A 35 35.78 -8.89 8.20
N GLN A 36 36.44 -9.28 7.10
CA GLN A 36 36.12 -8.82 5.74
C GLN A 36 35.50 -9.89 4.83
N SER A 37 35.28 -11.14 5.29
CA SER A 37 34.64 -12.17 4.46
C SER A 37 33.12 -12.20 4.68
N THR A 38 32.36 -11.76 3.69
CA THR A 38 30.92 -12.04 3.58
C THR A 38 30.76 -13.27 2.69
N ILE A 39 29.86 -14.20 3.01
CA ILE A 39 29.64 -15.48 2.28
C ILE A 39 29.43 -15.28 0.75
N LEU A 40 29.09 -14.08 0.30
CA LEU A 40 29.01 -13.68 -1.11
C LEU A 40 30.35 -13.67 -1.87
N SER A 41 31.51 -13.55 -1.22
CA SER A 41 32.80 -13.53 -1.95
C SER A 41 33.22 -14.91 -2.49
N ILE A 42 32.73 -15.99 -1.88
CA ILE A 42 33.03 -17.37 -2.27
C ILE A 42 32.29 -17.77 -3.57
N TYR A 43 31.15 -17.14 -3.87
CA TYR A 43 30.41 -17.40 -5.10
C TYR A 43 31.01 -16.67 -6.33
N SER A 44 31.59 -15.48 -6.13
CA SER A 44 32.17 -14.69 -7.24
C SER A 44 33.47 -15.29 -7.82
N GLN A 45 34.16 -16.14 -7.07
CA GLN A 45 35.43 -16.74 -7.52
C GLN A 45 35.27 -17.99 -8.39
N HIS A 46 34.05 -18.49 -8.58
CA HIS A 46 33.81 -19.71 -9.35
C HIS A 46 33.51 -19.50 -10.84
N ASP A 47 33.18 -18.26 -11.27
CA ASP A 47 32.85 -17.96 -12.68
C ASP A 47 34.04 -17.50 -13.54
N GLU A 48 35.18 -17.11 -12.96
CA GLU A 48 36.34 -16.63 -13.74
C GLU A 48 37.29 -17.74 -14.26
N LYS A 49 37.04 -19.02 -13.98
CA LYS A 49 37.96 -20.12 -14.36
C LYS A 49 37.63 -20.86 -15.66
N ASN A 50 36.62 -20.45 -16.43
CA ASN A 50 36.28 -21.07 -17.71
C ASN A 50 36.18 -20.05 -18.86
N ALA A 51 37.31 -19.54 -19.32
CA ALA A 51 37.45 -19.00 -20.67
C ALA A 51 38.80 -19.43 -21.24
N GLY A 52 38.78 -20.59 -21.92
CA GLY A 52 39.93 -21.20 -22.56
C GLY A 52 40.40 -20.45 -23.82
N SER A 53 41.70 -20.51 -24.02
CA SER A 53 42.52 -19.95 -25.09
C SER A 53 42.31 -20.61 -26.45
N VAL A 54 42.38 -19.82 -27.54
CA VAL A 54 42.62 -20.29 -28.92
C VAL A 54 43.58 -19.30 -29.65
N PRO A 55 44.59 -19.77 -30.40
CA PRO A 55 45.73 -18.95 -30.87
C PRO A 55 45.55 -18.33 -32.27
N SER A 56 46.39 -17.32 -32.55
CA SER A 56 46.47 -16.53 -33.79
C SER A 56 47.30 -17.20 -34.90
N ASN A 57 46.88 -17.05 -36.18
CA ASN A 57 47.75 -16.80 -37.36
C ASN A 57 46.95 -16.54 -38.67
N ALA A 58 47.04 -15.30 -39.19
CA ALA A 58 46.98 -14.67 -40.56
C ALA A 58 46.32 -15.35 -41.81
N PRO A 59 46.08 -14.65 -42.97
CA PRO A 59 46.28 -13.23 -43.37
C PRO A 59 45.08 -12.50 -44.08
N ARG A 60 45.31 -11.22 -44.41
CA ARG A 60 44.43 -10.16 -45.00
C ARG A 60 44.07 -10.31 -46.49
N PRO A 61 43.04 -9.56 -46.97
CA PRO A 61 43.31 -8.38 -47.81
C PRO A 61 42.51 -7.11 -47.43
N ARG A 62 43.01 -5.95 -47.88
CA ARG A 62 42.53 -4.55 -47.77
C ARG A 62 42.06 -4.06 -49.16
N PRO A 63 41.60 -2.80 -49.36
CA PRO A 63 40.71 -1.94 -48.55
C PRO A 63 39.65 -1.20 -49.42
N SER A 64 38.68 -0.53 -48.80
CA SER A 64 38.08 0.70 -49.36
C SER A 64 37.86 1.73 -48.26
N ALA A 65 38.02 2.99 -48.64
CA ALA A 65 38.43 4.12 -47.81
C ALA A 65 37.31 5.13 -47.57
N ALA A 66 37.35 5.81 -46.40
CA ALA A 66 37.14 7.26 -46.17
C ALA A 66 37.07 7.52 -44.65
N LYS A 67 38.13 8.08 -44.03
CA LYS A 67 38.31 9.48 -43.54
C LYS A 67 37.31 9.90 -42.44
N LEU A 68 37.71 9.94 -41.15
CA LEU A 68 38.52 10.96 -40.40
C LEU A 68 37.67 12.21 -40.09
N GLY A 69 37.49 12.72 -38.87
CA GLY A 69 37.95 12.49 -37.48
C GLY A 69 37.02 13.35 -36.57
N GLN A 70 37.21 13.66 -35.29
CA GLN A 70 38.15 13.39 -34.19
C GLN A 70 37.57 14.16 -32.96
N SER A 71 37.86 13.72 -31.72
CA SER A 71 37.84 14.46 -30.43
C SER A 71 37.06 13.70 -29.34
N THR A 72 37.70 12.86 -28.50
CA THR A 72 38.32 13.16 -27.19
C THR A 72 37.39 13.75 -26.12
N SER A 73 36.98 12.96 -25.12
CA SER A 73 37.46 13.03 -23.71
C SER A 73 36.56 12.24 -22.73
N LYS A 74 37.24 11.57 -21.77
CA LYS A 74 36.92 11.07 -20.41
C LYS A 74 35.53 10.52 -20.00
N PRO A 75 35.48 9.52 -19.07
CA PRO A 75 34.24 9.04 -18.48
C PRO A 75 33.82 9.93 -17.32
N GLU A 76 32.63 10.52 -17.40
CA GLU A 76 31.94 11.08 -16.25
C GLU A 76 30.85 10.09 -15.81
N ASP A 77 30.99 9.64 -14.56
CA ASP A 77 29.92 9.04 -13.77
C ASP A 77 28.72 10.00 -13.75
N ASN A 78 27.66 9.65 -14.47
CA ASN A 78 26.33 10.16 -14.22
C ASN A 78 25.38 8.97 -14.30
N LEU A 79 25.16 8.36 -13.13
CA LEU A 79 24.03 7.47 -12.89
C LEU A 79 22.76 8.35 -12.91
N THR A 80 22.31 8.69 -14.11
CA THR A 80 20.97 9.22 -14.32
C THR A 80 20.01 8.10 -13.98
N TRP A 81 19.26 8.27 -12.90
CA TRP A 81 18.04 7.53 -12.66
C TRP A 81 17.12 7.85 -13.83
N GLU A 82 17.17 7.02 -14.87
CA GLU A 82 16.15 6.99 -15.90
C GLU A 82 14.84 6.71 -15.16
N SER A 83 14.05 7.78 -15.00
CA SER A 83 12.64 7.66 -14.72
C SER A 83 12.08 6.80 -15.84
N ASP A 84 11.77 5.55 -15.55
CA ASP A 84 10.94 4.70 -16.40
C ASP A 84 9.74 5.56 -16.82
N SER A 85 9.78 6.04 -18.06
CA SER A 85 8.71 6.86 -18.63
C SER A 85 7.48 5.98 -18.69
N PHE A 86 6.57 6.21 -17.75
CA PHE A 86 5.29 5.53 -17.63
C PHE A 86 4.54 5.67 -18.95
N ASN A 87 4.49 4.59 -19.72
CA ASN A 87 3.74 4.49 -20.98
C ASN A 87 2.33 3.92 -20.74
N GLY A 88 1.82 4.03 -19.52
CA GLY A 88 0.45 3.69 -19.18
C GLY A 88 -0.48 4.85 -19.55
N THR A 89 -1.68 4.52 -20.03
CA THR A 89 -2.81 5.46 -20.08
C THR A 89 -2.85 6.28 -18.79
N VAL A 90 -2.85 7.61 -18.89
CA VAL A 90 -3.05 8.52 -17.76
C VAL A 90 -4.30 8.07 -17.01
N THR A 91 -4.14 7.35 -15.89
CA THR A 91 -5.27 6.86 -15.11
C THR A 91 -5.69 7.99 -14.19
N THR A 92 -6.90 8.52 -14.41
CA THR A 92 -7.52 9.53 -13.54
C THR A 92 -7.98 8.95 -12.20
N LYS A 93 -7.71 7.67 -11.92
CA LYS A 93 -8.12 6.97 -10.71
C LYS A 93 -7.13 5.89 -10.30
N ALA A 94 -7.03 5.63 -9.00
CA ALA A 94 -6.19 4.57 -8.44
C ALA A 94 -6.75 4.09 -7.11
N ALA A 95 -6.59 2.80 -6.81
CA ALA A 95 -6.88 2.24 -5.50
C ALA A 95 -5.57 2.05 -4.73
N VAL A 96 -5.56 2.38 -3.45
CA VAL A 96 -4.34 2.53 -2.66
C VAL A 96 -4.49 1.81 -1.33
N ILE A 97 -3.48 1.02 -0.99
CA ILE A 97 -3.32 0.42 0.32
C ILE A 97 -1.93 0.74 0.86
N VAL A 98 -1.89 1.25 2.10
CA VAL A 98 -0.65 1.47 2.85
C VAL A 98 -0.55 0.36 3.89
N GLU A 99 0.38 -0.58 3.70
CA GLU A 99 0.55 -1.73 4.59
C GLU A 99 2.03 -2.08 4.73
N THR A 100 2.57 -1.87 5.94
CA THR A 100 3.96 -2.17 6.31
C THR A 100 4.10 -3.52 7.00
N ARG A 101 3.00 -4.20 7.32
CA ARG A 101 2.99 -5.51 7.97
C ARG A 101 2.26 -6.52 7.09
N PHE A 102 3.06 -7.32 6.38
CA PHE A 102 2.51 -8.36 5.53
C PHE A 102 1.74 -9.42 6.36
N ARG A 103 0.53 -9.77 5.91
CA ARG A 103 -0.32 -10.81 6.50
C ARG A 103 -0.77 -11.80 5.42
N ALA A 104 -1.10 -13.03 5.82
CA ALA A 104 -1.44 -14.10 4.89
C ALA A 104 -2.70 -13.80 4.04
N ASN A 105 -3.67 -13.09 4.60
CA ASN A 105 -4.92 -12.72 3.94
C ASN A 105 -4.79 -11.54 2.96
N LEU A 106 -3.67 -10.81 2.99
CA LEU A 106 -3.52 -9.54 2.29
C LEU A 106 -3.49 -9.70 0.77
N ILE A 107 -2.81 -10.73 0.24
CA ILE A 107 -2.77 -10.98 -1.20
C ILE A 107 -4.16 -11.36 -1.73
N PRO A 108 -4.87 -12.36 -1.16
CA PRO A 108 -6.25 -12.63 -1.55
C PRO A 108 -7.16 -11.39 -1.50
N LEU A 109 -7.05 -10.57 -0.46
CA LEU A 109 -7.81 -9.32 -0.32
C LEU A 109 -7.50 -8.35 -1.48
N ILE A 110 -6.23 -8.07 -1.76
CA ILE A 110 -5.83 -7.16 -2.85
C ILE A 110 -6.30 -7.68 -4.22
N LEU A 111 -6.18 -9.00 -4.45
CA LEU A 111 -6.64 -9.61 -5.69
C LEU A 111 -8.16 -9.53 -5.86
N HIS A 112 -8.90 -9.64 -4.76
CA HIS A 112 -10.33 -9.41 -4.75
C HIS A 112 -10.68 -7.97 -5.15
N PHE A 113 -10.07 -6.98 -4.49
CA PHE A 113 -10.24 -5.56 -4.87
C PHE A 113 -9.93 -5.32 -6.35
N SER A 114 -8.82 -5.88 -6.87
CA SER A 114 -8.44 -5.74 -8.28
C SER A 114 -9.49 -6.32 -9.23
N THR A 115 -10.14 -7.41 -8.82
CA THR A 115 -11.17 -8.08 -9.62
C THR A 115 -12.48 -7.29 -9.61
N VAL A 116 -12.91 -6.80 -8.44
CA VAL A 116 -14.16 -6.04 -8.29
C VAL A 116 -14.07 -4.67 -8.97
N LEU A 117 -12.93 -3.98 -8.85
CA LEU A 117 -12.71 -2.68 -9.47
C LEU A 117 -12.47 -2.78 -10.99
N GLY A 118 -11.92 -3.90 -11.44
CA GLY A 118 -11.62 -4.13 -12.85
C GLY A 118 -10.34 -3.42 -13.34
N PRO A 119 -10.00 -3.59 -14.63
CA PRO A 119 -8.68 -3.22 -15.16
C PRO A 119 -8.43 -1.71 -15.26
N THR A 120 -9.46 -0.87 -15.10
CA THR A 120 -9.34 0.59 -15.14
C THR A 120 -8.86 1.21 -13.83
N TRP A 121 -8.79 0.40 -12.76
CA TRP A 121 -8.34 0.79 -11.42
C TRP A 121 -7.02 0.11 -11.09
N PRO A 122 -5.87 0.76 -11.33
CA PRO A 122 -4.59 0.25 -10.84
C PRO A 122 -4.59 0.23 -9.31
N ILE A 123 -4.04 -0.83 -8.71
CA ILE A 123 -3.80 -0.88 -7.26
C ILE A 123 -2.35 -0.53 -6.96
N LEU A 124 -2.15 0.45 -6.07
CA LEU A 124 -0.85 0.87 -5.57
C LEU A 124 -0.70 0.40 -4.12
N ILE A 125 0.25 -0.50 -3.90
CA ILE A 125 0.62 -1.01 -2.58
C ILE A 125 1.81 -0.21 -2.08
N TYR A 126 1.61 0.64 -1.09
CA TYR A 126 2.70 1.31 -0.39
C TYR A 126 3.12 0.45 0.80
N THR A 127 4.40 0.07 0.83
CA THR A 127 4.93 -0.81 1.86
C THR A 127 6.38 -0.45 2.21
N SER A 128 6.92 -1.06 3.27
CA SER A 128 8.31 -0.87 3.65
C SER A 128 9.26 -1.67 2.75
N ALA A 129 10.54 -1.31 2.73
CA ALA A 129 11.54 -2.02 1.95
C ALA A 129 11.65 -3.51 2.37
N GLU A 130 11.47 -3.79 3.65
CA GLU A 130 11.51 -5.12 4.26
C GLU A 130 10.34 -5.99 3.78
N SER A 131 9.14 -5.42 3.63
CA SER A 131 7.95 -6.16 3.22
C SER A 131 7.75 -6.27 1.70
N LYS A 132 8.46 -5.46 0.89
CA LYS A 132 8.37 -5.50 -0.58
C LYS A 132 8.58 -6.90 -1.18
N GLY A 133 9.54 -7.66 -0.64
CA GLY A 133 9.85 -9.02 -1.11
C GLY A 133 8.69 -9.99 -0.91
N GLN A 134 7.89 -9.80 0.15
CA GLN A 134 6.76 -10.65 0.49
C GLN A 134 5.63 -10.53 -0.56
N PHE A 135 5.33 -9.31 -1.00
CA PHE A 135 4.38 -9.09 -2.11
C PHE A 135 4.92 -9.66 -3.44
N SER A 136 6.20 -9.42 -3.73
CA SER A 136 6.80 -9.78 -5.02
C SER A 136 6.98 -11.30 -5.22
N SER A 137 7.05 -12.07 -4.13
CA SER A 137 7.24 -13.53 -4.17
C SER A 137 6.00 -14.34 -4.57
N SER A 138 4.82 -13.72 -4.58
CA SER A 138 3.56 -14.42 -4.86
C SER A 138 3.34 -14.64 -6.36
N ALA A 139 3.22 -15.90 -6.76
CA ALA A 139 2.87 -16.27 -8.14
C ALA A 139 1.52 -15.69 -8.58
N ALA A 140 0.55 -15.63 -7.67
CA ALA A 140 -0.77 -15.07 -7.97
C ALA A 140 -0.68 -13.56 -8.25
N LEU A 141 0.15 -12.84 -7.49
CA LEU A 141 0.35 -11.40 -7.68
C LEU A 141 1.22 -11.09 -8.90
N GLY A 142 2.20 -11.96 -9.20
CA GLY A 142 3.20 -11.75 -10.26
C GLY A 142 2.62 -11.40 -11.64
N ARG A 143 1.48 -11.97 -12.02
CA ARG A 143 0.81 -11.63 -13.29
C ARG A 143 0.30 -10.18 -13.32
N TYR A 144 -0.24 -9.70 -12.19
CA TYR A 144 -0.73 -8.32 -12.08
C TYR A 144 0.43 -7.32 -12.01
N LEU A 145 1.50 -7.67 -11.30
CA LEU A 145 2.74 -6.89 -11.27
C LEU A 145 3.32 -6.73 -12.68
N LYS A 146 3.40 -7.82 -13.45
CA LYS A 146 3.91 -7.81 -14.83
C LYS A 146 3.03 -6.97 -15.76
N SER A 147 1.72 -6.98 -15.56
CA SER A 147 0.77 -6.19 -16.36
C SER A 147 0.70 -4.71 -15.97
N GLY A 148 1.24 -4.32 -14.81
CA GLY A 148 1.10 -2.98 -14.24
C GLY A 148 -0.25 -2.70 -13.57
N ALA A 149 -1.20 -3.66 -13.58
CA ALA A 149 -2.49 -3.55 -12.90
C ALA A 149 -2.34 -3.43 -11.36
N ILE A 150 -1.27 -3.97 -10.81
CA ILE A 150 -0.88 -3.77 -9.41
C ILE A 150 0.58 -3.33 -9.38
N GLN A 151 0.90 -2.34 -8.57
CA GLN A 151 2.25 -1.82 -8.38
C GLN A 151 2.60 -1.84 -6.89
N VAL A 152 3.86 -2.13 -6.58
CA VAL A 152 4.39 -2.05 -5.21
C VAL A 152 5.36 -0.88 -5.15
N ARG A 153 5.01 0.14 -4.35
CA ARG A 153 5.80 1.33 -4.10
C ARG A 153 6.37 1.29 -2.69
N MET A 154 7.59 1.80 -2.54
CA MET A 154 8.23 1.87 -1.23
C MET A 154 7.84 3.18 -0.55
N LEU A 155 7.51 3.10 0.73
CA LEU A 155 7.40 4.29 1.57
C LEU A 155 8.77 4.95 1.76
N PRO A 156 8.83 6.27 1.99
CA PRO A 156 10.07 6.93 2.37
C PRO A 156 10.66 6.28 3.64
N GLN A 157 11.99 6.17 3.71
CA GLN A 157 12.67 5.57 4.86
C GLN A 157 12.41 6.31 6.19
N THR A 158 11.98 7.57 6.11
CA THR A 158 11.60 8.40 7.26
C THR A 158 10.21 8.06 7.82
N VAL A 159 9.36 7.35 7.06
CA VAL A 159 8.00 7.01 7.47
C VAL A 159 8.02 5.70 8.24
N LEU A 160 7.70 5.78 9.54
CA LEU A 160 7.60 4.63 10.42
C LEU A 160 6.15 4.42 10.85
N VAL A 161 5.49 3.40 10.30
CA VAL A 161 4.12 3.02 10.65
C VAL A 161 4.15 2.11 11.86
N THR A 162 4.05 2.69 13.06
CA THR A 162 4.16 1.98 14.35
C THR A 162 2.84 1.87 15.09
N ASN A 163 2.02 2.92 15.04
CA ASN A 163 0.73 3.04 15.73
C ASN A 163 -0.31 3.75 14.84
N SER A 164 -1.55 3.91 15.31
CA SER A 164 -2.57 4.63 14.51
C SER A 164 -2.16 6.08 14.24
N ASP A 165 -1.60 6.80 15.22
CA ASP A 165 -1.18 8.20 15.03
C ASP A 165 -0.19 8.35 13.88
N SER A 166 0.78 7.45 13.76
CA SER A 166 1.76 7.47 12.65
C SER A 166 1.13 7.22 11.27
N VAL A 167 0.05 6.44 11.20
CA VAL A 167 -0.73 6.28 9.95
C VAL A 167 -1.46 7.56 9.63
N ASN A 168 -2.17 8.13 10.61
CA ASN A 168 -2.95 9.36 10.42
C ASN A 168 -2.03 10.52 10.00
N GLU A 169 -0.86 10.64 10.63
CA GLU A 169 0.16 11.61 10.27
C GLU A 169 0.62 11.43 8.83
N PHE A 170 0.99 10.20 8.43
CA PHE A 170 1.43 9.92 7.06
C PHE A 170 0.33 10.23 6.02
N MET A 171 -0.91 9.82 6.28
CA MET A 171 -2.08 10.07 5.42
C MET A 171 -2.43 11.57 5.33
N ALA A 172 -1.96 12.38 6.29
CA ALA A 172 -2.05 13.82 6.32
C ALA A 172 -0.81 14.54 5.76
N THR A 173 0.12 13.83 5.10
CA THR A 173 1.25 14.45 4.38
C THR A 173 0.95 14.63 2.90
N LYS A 174 1.48 15.71 2.29
CA LYS A 174 1.38 15.93 0.84
C LYS A 174 2.07 14.85 0.02
N TRP A 175 3.13 14.24 0.55
CA TRP A 175 3.96 13.27 -0.17
C TRP A 175 3.15 12.16 -0.83
N LEU A 176 2.22 11.54 -0.07
CA LEU A 176 1.36 10.48 -0.61
C LEU A 176 0.51 11.00 -1.77
N TRP A 177 -0.14 12.14 -1.58
CA TRP A 177 -1.07 12.71 -2.56
C TRP A 177 -0.35 13.29 -3.79
N GLU A 178 0.90 13.71 -3.66
CA GLU A 178 1.74 14.14 -4.79
C GLU A 178 2.21 12.93 -5.62
N ASP A 179 2.64 11.83 -4.97
CA ASP A 179 3.07 10.59 -5.63
C ASP A 179 1.93 9.88 -6.40
N LEU A 180 0.68 10.15 -6.01
CA LEU A 180 -0.52 9.62 -6.68
C LEU A 180 -0.87 10.37 -7.98
N ALA A 181 -0.17 11.44 -8.33
CA ALA A 181 -0.37 12.10 -9.63
C ALA A 181 -0.12 11.12 -10.79
N PRO A 182 -0.91 11.17 -11.88
CA PRO A 182 -1.98 12.13 -12.17
C PRO A 182 -3.39 11.67 -11.73
N ALA A 183 -3.53 10.62 -10.91
CA ALA A 183 -4.83 10.10 -10.53
C ALA A 183 -5.62 11.12 -9.69
N GLU A 184 -6.87 11.38 -10.06
CA GLU A 184 -7.73 12.35 -9.37
C GLU A 184 -8.62 11.69 -8.32
N HIS A 185 -9.16 10.51 -8.63
CA HIS A 185 -10.03 9.75 -7.74
C HIS A 185 -9.25 8.63 -7.06
N ILE A 186 -9.05 8.75 -5.75
CA ILE A 186 -8.24 7.83 -4.97
C ILE A 186 -9.14 7.01 -4.06
N LEU A 187 -9.21 5.70 -4.29
CA LEU A 187 -9.86 4.77 -3.37
C LEU A 187 -8.83 4.28 -2.36
N ILE A 188 -8.89 4.78 -1.13
CA ILE A 188 -8.12 4.23 -0.01
C ILE A 188 -8.87 3.03 0.56
N PHE A 189 -8.17 1.90 0.73
CA PHE A 189 -8.68 0.74 1.44
C PHE A 189 -7.64 0.16 2.40
N GLN A 190 -8.10 -0.27 3.57
CA GLN A 190 -7.28 -0.92 4.59
C GLN A 190 -7.55 -2.43 4.63
N SER A 191 -6.64 -3.18 5.26
CA SER A 191 -6.72 -4.64 5.34
C SER A 191 -7.97 -5.18 6.07
N ASP A 192 -8.67 -4.32 6.82
CA ASP A 192 -9.92 -4.59 7.54
C ASP A 192 -11.17 -4.05 6.82
N SER A 193 -11.05 -3.73 5.52
CA SER A 193 -12.14 -3.31 4.64
C SER A 193 -12.32 -4.22 3.42
N MET A 194 -13.52 -4.20 2.83
CA MET A 194 -13.86 -5.01 1.65
C MET A 194 -14.81 -4.29 0.71
N LEU A 195 -14.65 -4.50 -0.60
CA LEU A 195 -15.69 -4.25 -1.60
C LEU A 195 -16.51 -5.51 -1.84
N CYS A 196 -17.82 -5.40 -1.88
CA CYS A 196 -18.71 -6.54 -2.04
C CYS A 196 -18.92 -6.83 -3.53
N ALA A 197 -18.57 -8.04 -4.00
CA ALA A 197 -18.67 -8.37 -5.43
C ALA A 197 -20.11 -8.43 -5.93
N ASN A 198 -21.09 -8.60 -5.03
CA ASN A 198 -22.52 -8.59 -5.35
C ASN A 198 -23.10 -7.17 -5.48
N ALA A 199 -22.31 -6.13 -5.20
CA ALA A 199 -22.79 -4.75 -5.23
C ALA A 199 -23.28 -4.35 -6.64
N ALA A 200 -24.48 -3.77 -6.68
CA ALA A 200 -25.06 -3.25 -7.92
C ALA A 200 -24.43 -1.92 -8.37
N ARG A 201 -23.66 -1.27 -7.49
CA ARG A 201 -23.00 0.01 -7.71
C ARG A 201 -21.52 -0.19 -7.99
N SER A 202 -20.92 0.78 -8.66
CA SER A 202 -19.47 0.88 -8.85
C SER A 202 -18.89 1.99 -7.98
N VAL A 203 -17.57 1.98 -7.75
CA VAL A 203 -16.88 3.10 -7.08
C VAL A 203 -17.00 4.39 -7.92
N ASP A 204 -17.02 4.26 -9.25
CA ASP A 204 -17.15 5.37 -10.20
C ASP A 204 -18.46 6.15 -10.01
N ASP A 205 -19.52 5.50 -9.50
CA ASP A 205 -20.82 6.14 -9.20
C ASP A 205 -20.73 7.26 -8.14
N PHE A 206 -19.60 7.35 -7.43
CA PHE A 206 -19.36 8.31 -6.35
C PHE A 206 -18.38 9.42 -6.73
N PHE A 207 -17.95 9.52 -7.99
CA PHE A 207 -16.96 10.53 -8.45
C PHE A 207 -17.43 11.98 -8.34
N ALA A 208 -18.73 12.22 -8.19
CA ALA A 208 -19.27 13.55 -7.94
C ALA A 208 -18.86 14.11 -6.57
N TYR A 209 -18.38 13.28 -5.65
CA TYR A 209 -18.05 13.67 -4.28
C TYR A 209 -16.53 13.78 -4.06
N ASP A 210 -16.13 14.80 -3.30
CA ASP A 210 -14.73 15.00 -2.92
C ASP A 210 -14.26 14.00 -1.86
N PHE A 211 -15.18 13.55 -1.01
CA PHE A 211 -14.89 12.60 0.05
C PHE A 211 -16.12 11.79 0.44
N VAL A 212 -15.99 10.47 0.43
CA VAL A 212 -17.02 9.55 0.92
C VAL A 212 -16.37 8.34 1.59
N GLY A 213 -16.99 7.88 2.67
CA GLY A 213 -16.59 6.68 3.42
C GLY A 213 -17.73 6.16 4.28
N ALA A 214 -17.41 5.24 5.19
CA ALA A 214 -18.40 4.68 6.11
C ALA A 214 -18.84 5.73 7.14
N PRO A 215 -20.13 6.14 7.18
CA PRO A 215 -20.57 7.19 8.09
C PRO A 215 -20.61 6.72 9.54
N ILE A 216 -20.27 7.63 10.46
CA ILE A 216 -20.17 7.36 11.90
C ILE A 216 -21.48 7.73 12.61
N ALA A 217 -22.14 6.74 13.22
CA ALA A 217 -23.46 6.88 13.85
C ALA A 217 -23.44 7.65 15.18
N LYS A 218 -22.47 7.33 16.03
CA LYS A 218 -22.50 7.79 17.41
C LYS A 218 -21.63 9.02 17.58
N LYS A 219 -22.20 10.04 18.24
CA LYS A 219 -21.50 11.31 18.48
C LYS A 219 -20.19 11.11 19.23
N ASP A 220 -20.06 10.10 20.10
CA ASP A 220 -18.85 9.76 20.87
C ASP A 220 -17.75 9.11 20.03
N LEU A 221 -18.08 8.43 18.94
CA LEU A 221 -17.11 7.77 18.05
C LEU A 221 -16.47 8.73 17.03
N GLY A 222 -17.13 9.85 16.73
CA GLY A 222 -16.62 10.83 15.77
C GLY A 222 -17.69 11.55 14.99
N LYS A 223 -17.28 12.29 13.96
CA LYS A 223 -18.16 12.86 12.93
C LYS A 223 -17.58 12.57 11.55
N GLY A 224 -18.44 12.51 10.54
CA GLY A 224 -18.02 12.26 9.16
C GLY A 224 -17.89 10.78 8.85
N TYR A 225 -16.73 10.40 8.32
CA TYR A 225 -16.46 9.06 7.80
C TYR A 225 -15.28 8.40 8.49
N ASN A 226 -15.28 7.08 8.52
CA ASN A 226 -14.09 6.29 8.84
C ASN A 226 -13.20 6.11 7.59
N GLY A 227 -11.89 6.22 7.78
CA GLY A 227 -10.84 6.23 6.76
C GLY A 227 -10.53 4.88 6.12
N GLY A 228 -10.99 3.77 6.71
CA GLY A 228 -10.56 2.44 6.28
C GLY A 228 -11.09 1.95 4.94
N LEU A 229 -12.20 2.54 4.45
CA LEU A 229 -12.61 2.45 3.05
C LEU A 229 -13.18 3.80 2.65
N THR A 230 -12.43 4.55 1.83
CA THR A 230 -12.82 5.91 1.42
C THR A 230 -12.46 6.19 -0.02
N LEU A 231 -13.32 6.93 -0.71
CA LEU A 231 -12.98 7.56 -1.98
C LEU A 231 -12.70 9.04 -1.70
N ARG A 232 -11.52 9.50 -2.12
CA ARG A 232 -11.05 10.88 -1.89
C ARG A 232 -10.60 11.50 -3.21
N LYS A 233 -10.96 12.76 -3.43
CA LYS A 233 -10.49 13.55 -4.56
C LYS A 233 -9.13 14.17 -4.22
N ARG A 234 -8.09 13.81 -4.99
CA ARG A 234 -6.69 14.16 -4.71
C ARG A 234 -6.47 15.66 -4.66
N SER A 235 -7.03 16.42 -5.62
CA SER A 235 -6.91 17.88 -5.65
C SER A 235 -7.48 18.55 -4.40
N THR A 236 -8.64 18.07 -3.92
CA THR A 236 -9.28 18.59 -2.71
C THR A 236 -8.45 18.29 -1.46
N ILE A 237 -7.89 17.09 -1.36
CA ILE A 237 -6.98 16.77 -0.24
C ILE A 237 -5.75 17.67 -0.25
N LEU A 238 -5.10 17.86 -1.41
CA LEU A 238 -3.94 18.74 -1.54
C LEU A 238 -4.29 20.19 -1.18
N TYR A 239 -5.44 20.69 -1.63
CA TYR A 239 -5.93 22.03 -1.28
C TYR A 239 -6.11 22.22 0.24
N ILE A 240 -6.64 21.21 0.94
CA ILE A 240 -6.76 21.25 2.41
C ILE A 240 -5.37 21.25 3.06
N LEU A 241 -4.44 20.42 2.57
CA LEU A 241 -3.07 20.36 3.09
C LEU A 241 -2.23 21.61 2.76
N ASP A 242 -2.60 22.40 1.75
CA ASP A 242 -2.02 23.71 1.48
C ASP A 242 -2.48 24.78 2.48
N LYS A 243 -3.74 24.67 2.92
CA LYS A 243 -4.36 25.64 3.83
C LYS A 243 -4.11 25.34 5.31
N TRP A 244 -4.04 24.07 5.67
CA TRP A 244 -3.93 23.64 7.06
C TRP A 244 -2.91 22.51 7.24
N ASP A 245 -2.21 22.57 8.36
CA ASP A 245 -1.35 21.49 8.84
C ASP A 245 -2.10 20.66 9.89
N TRP A 246 -2.25 19.35 9.66
CA TRP A 246 -3.02 18.47 10.55
C TRP A 246 -2.45 18.42 11.97
N MET A 247 -1.12 18.36 12.11
CA MET A 247 -0.46 18.24 13.41
C MET A 247 -0.75 19.42 14.34
N THR A 248 -0.80 20.63 13.79
CA THR A 248 -1.03 21.87 14.53
C THR A 248 -2.49 22.27 14.63
N THR A 249 -3.34 21.81 13.71
CA THR A 249 -4.76 22.22 13.63
C THR A 249 -5.75 21.16 14.10
N LYS A 250 -5.31 19.93 14.39
CA LYS A 250 -6.18 18.91 15.02
C LYS A 250 -6.68 19.39 16.37
N LYS A 251 -7.98 19.24 16.62
CA LYS A 251 -8.62 19.67 17.87
C LYS A 251 -9.55 18.58 18.38
N GLY A 252 -9.49 18.30 19.68
CA GLY A 252 -10.44 17.42 20.36
C GLY A 252 -10.53 16.04 19.71
N ARG A 253 -11.63 15.79 18.99
CA ARG A 253 -11.93 14.49 18.37
C ARG A 253 -11.45 14.35 16.93
N ASP A 254 -10.84 15.39 16.37
CA ASP A 254 -10.20 15.37 15.04
C ASP A 254 -8.80 14.75 15.13
N ARG A 255 -8.62 13.81 16.07
CA ARG A 255 -7.38 13.03 16.20
C ARG A 255 -7.17 12.19 14.94
N PHE A 256 -8.22 11.75 14.27
CA PHE A 256 -8.09 10.93 13.07
C PHE A 256 -8.11 11.79 11.80
N GLU A 257 -7.30 11.46 10.80
CA GLU A 257 -7.11 12.31 9.62
C GLU A 257 -8.39 12.39 8.78
N ASP A 258 -9.13 11.28 8.70
CA ASP A 258 -10.43 11.16 8.03
C ASP A 258 -11.47 12.18 8.57
N GLN A 259 -11.62 12.26 9.88
CA GLN A 259 -12.53 13.18 10.56
C GLN A 259 -12.04 14.62 10.43
N TRP A 260 -10.73 14.83 10.49
CA TRP A 260 -10.15 16.16 10.27
C TRP A 260 -10.42 16.66 8.85
N TYR A 261 -10.18 15.84 7.81
CA TYR A 261 -10.51 16.19 6.43
C TYR A 261 -12.00 16.50 6.27
N PHE A 262 -12.87 15.64 6.81
CA PHE A 262 -14.32 15.86 6.76
C PHE A 262 -14.70 17.22 7.38
N ASN A 263 -14.13 17.56 8.54
CA ASN A 263 -14.43 18.82 9.20
C ASN A 263 -13.90 20.03 8.43
N ARG A 264 -12.70 19.97 7.84
CA ARG A 264 -12.16 21.04 6.98
C ARG A 264 -13.02 21.24 5.73
N MET A 265 -13.46 20.16 5.11
CA MET A 265 -14.40 20.21 3.99
C MET A 265 -15.73 20.85 4.40
N LYS A 266 -16.23 20.57 5.61
CA LYS A 266 -17.44 21.21 6.14
C LYS A 266 -17.27 22.69 6.45
N GLU A 267 -16.10 23.11 6.94
CA GLU A 267 -15.77 24.54 7.12
C GLU A 267 -15.77 25.26 5.77
N ILE A 268 -15.11 24.70 4.75
CA ILE A 268 -15.10 25.26 3.39
C ILE A 268 -16.50 25.33 2.79
N GLN A 269 -17.29 24.25 2.90
CA GLN A 269 -18.65 24.20 2.36
C GLN A 269 -19.57 25.27 2.98
N GLN A 270 -19.38 25.62 4.26
CA GLN A 270 -20.12 26.71 4.91
C GLN A 270 -19.72 28.10 4.37
N GLU A 271 -18.42 28.29 4.08
CA GLU A 271 -17.92 29.52 3.47
C GLU A 271 -18.42 29.69 2.03
N GLU A 272 -18.48 28.59 1.27
CA GLU A 272 -19.02 28.53 -0.10
C GLU A 272 -20.52 28.80 -0.13
N GLU A 273 -21.29 28.20 0.80
CA GLU A 273 -22.73 28.45 0.94
C GLU A 273 -23.02 29.94 1.25
N GLY A 274 -22.20 30.56 2.10
CA GLY A 274 -22.29 32.01 2.38
C GLY A 274 -22.02 32.90 1.16
N GLN A 275 -21.35 32.37 0.14
CA GLN A 275 -21.09 33.04 -1.14
C GLN A 275 -22.11 32.66 -2.22
N GLY A 276 -23.09 31.80 -1.91
CA GLY A 276 -24.09 31.30 -2.85
C GLY A 276 -23.56 30.24 -3.81
N ILE A 277 -22.38 29.66 -3.54
CA ILE A 277 -21.81 28.54 -4.28
C ILE A 277 -22.47 27.25 -3.78
N LYS A 278 -22.93 26.41 -4.70
CA LYS A 278 -23.61 25.16 -4.38
C LYS A 278 -22.65 23.98 -4.47
N PRO A 279 -22.87 22.89 -3.71
CA PRO A 279 -22.02 21.70 -3.78
C PRO A 279 -21.91 21.06 -5.18
N GLU A 280 -22.94 21.23 -6.02
CA GLU A 280 -22.93 20.76 -7.41
C GLU A 280 -22.16 21.66 -8.39
N ASP A 281 -21.74 22.86 -7.97
CA ASP A 281 -20.98 23.77 -8.81
C ASP A 281 -19.54 23.27 -9.01
N ASP A 282 -18.97 23.52 -10.19
CA ASP A 282 -17.62 23.07 -10.51
C ASP A 282 -16.58 23.70 -9.59
N GLY A 283 -15.73 22.86 -8.98
CA GLY A 283 -14.72 23.25 -8.01
C GLY A 283 -15.21 23.46 -6.58
N ALA A 284 -16.51 23.37 -6.30
CA ALA A 284 -17.05 23.45 -4.94
C ALA A 284 -16.85 22.13 -4.17
N ILE A 285 -16.85 22.19 -2.84
CA ILE A 285 -16.77 21.00 -2.00
C ILE A 285 -18.13 20.27 -1.98
N ASN A 286 -18.14 19.06 -2.54
CA ASN A 286 -19.29 18.18 -2.57
C ASN A 286 -19.10 16.98 -1.64
N LEU A 287 -19.93 16.93 -0.60
CA LEU A 287 -20.00 15.81 0.34
C LEU A 287 -21.37 15.12 0.23
N PRO A 288 -21.43 13.78 0.21
CA PRO A 288 -22.70 13.09 0.10
C PRO A 288 -23.54 13.25 1.36
N THR A 289 -24.85 13.15 1.18
CA THR A 289 -25.77 12.96 2.31
C THR A 289 -25.47 11.64 3.02
N LEU A 290 -25.93 11.52 4.27
CA LEU A 290 -25.82 10.27 5.03
C LEU A 290 -26.42 9.08 4.27
N GLU A 291 -27.55 9.30 3.59
CA GLU A 291 -28.25 8.28 2.81
C GLU A 291 -27.42 7.76 1.65
N VAL A 292 -26.66 8.63 0.98
CA VAL A 292 -25.74 8.22 -0.08
C VAL A 292 -24.49 7.54 0.50
N ALA A 293 -23.90 8.12 1.56
CA ALA A 293 -22.67 7.60 2.17
C ALA A 293 -22.82 6.16 2.68
N ARG A 294 -23.96 5.81 3.29
CA ARG A 294 -24.22 4.43 3.76
C ARG A 294 -24.35 3.41 2.62
N THR A 295 -24.62 3.85 1.39
CA THR A 295 -24.60 2.97 0.21
C THR A 295 -23.18 2.69 -0.30
N PHE A 296 -22.23 3.59 -0.01
CA PHE A 296 -20.82 3.42 -0.36
C PHE A 296 -20.15 2.42 0.58
N SER A 297 -20.18 2.69 1.89
CA SER A 297 -19.59 1.78 2.88
C SER A 297 -20.38 1.76 4.18
N VAL A 298 -20.42 0.60 4.81
CA VAL A 298 -21.02 0.41 6.15
C VAL A 298 -19.93 0.18 7.18
N GLU A 299 -20.19 0.66 8.41
CA GLU A 299 -19.44 0.29 9.62
C GLU A 299 -20.36 0.37 10.85
N THR A 300 -20.85 1.58 11.16
CA THR A 300 -21.72 1.80 12.34
C THR A 300 -23.17 2.08 11.98
N ILE A 301 -23.43 2.53 10.76
CA ILE A 301 -24.77 2.80 10.23
C ILE A 301 -25.07 1.75 9.16
N ASP A 302 -26.06 0.93 9.43
CA ASP A 302 -26.40 -0.22 8.58
C ASP A 302 -27.01 0.20 7.23
N TYR A 303 -26.73 -0.60 6.22
CA TYR A 303 -27.35 -0.58 4.91
C TYR A 303 -27.36 -2.01 4.36
N PRO A 304 -28.47 -2.53 3.83
CA PRO A 304 -28.54 -3.96 3.47
C PRO A 304 -27.59 -4.40 2.35
N HIS A 305 -27.33 -3.50 1.39
CA HIS A 305 -26.64 -3.84 0.15
C HIS A 305 -25.53 -2.83 -0.20
N PRO A 306 -24.54 -2.60 0.68
CA PRO A 306 -23.54 -1.57 0.46
C PRO A 306 -22.54 -2.02 -0.60
N LEU A 307 -21.87 -1.04 -1.22
CA LEU A 307 -20.75 -1.28 -2.10
C LEU A 307 -19.55 -1.87 -1.35
N GLY A 308 -19.31 -1.42 -0.12
CA GLY A 308 -18.24 -1.93 0.72
C GLY A 308 -18.55 -1.91 2.21
N VAL A 309 -17.61 -2.45 2.97
CA VAL A 309 -17.73 -2.62 4.42
C VAL A 309 -16.39 -2.40 5.09
N HIS A 310 -16.42 -1.92 6.33
CA HIS A 310 -15.23 -1.65 7.13
C HIS A 310 -15.38 -2.17 8.56
N GLN A 311 -14.30 -2.72 9.12
CA GLN A 311 -14.23 -3.26 10.48
C GLN A 311 -15.35 -4.26 10.83
N VAL A 312 -15.73 -5.09 9.85
CA VAL A 312 -16.86 -6.03 9.97
C VAL A 312 -16.77 -6.93 11.19
N HIS A 313 -15.55 -7.32 11.59
CA HIS A 313 -15.32 -8.17 12.77
C HIS A 313 -15.72 -7.52 14.11
N LYS A 314 -15.95 -6.19 14.14
CA LYS A 314 -16.48 -5.48 15.31
C LYS A 314 -18.01 -5.38 15.32
N TRP A 315 -18.67 -5.77 14.24
CA TRP A 315 -20.12 -5.62 14.10
C TRP A 315 -20.86 -6.68 14.90
N LEU A 316 -22.10 -6.34 15.28
CA LEU A 316 -22.99 -7.28 15.94
C LEU A 316 -23.26 -8.48 15.01
N GLU A 317 -23.40 -9.66 15.60
CA GLU A 317 -23.66 -10.91 14.85
C GLU A 317 -24.89 -10.78 13.93
N THR A 318 -25.94 -10.10 14.39
CA THR A 318 -27.15 -9.84 13.60
C THR A 318 -26.90 -9.00 12.36
N GLN A 319 -25.95 -8.07 12.40
CA GLN A 319 -25.54 -7.26 11.25
C GLN A 319 -24.66 -8.07 10.29
N ARG A 320 -23.88 -9.04 10.81
CA ARG A 320 -23.03 -9.91 9.98
C ARG A 320 -23.81 -10.99 9.25
N GLN A 321 -24.90 -11.51 9.82
CA GLN A 321 -25.70 -12.57 9.20
C GLN A 321 -26.32 -12.16 7.85
N SER A 322 -26.80 -10.92 7.74
CA SER A 322 -27.27 -10.39 6.45
C SER A 322 -26.12 -10.21 5.46
N LEU A 323 -24.94 -9.85 5.97
CA LEU A 323 -23.74 -9.63 5.18
C LEU A 323 -23.13 -10.93 4.64
N ASP A 324 -23.26 -12.06 5.34
CA ASP A 324 -22.74 -13.36 4.89
C ASP A 324 -23.26 -13.77 3.51
N ALA A 325 -24.51 -13.42 3.20
CA ALA A 325 -25.12 -13.68 1.89
C ALA A 325 -24.75 -12.61 0.85
N TRP A 326 -24.53 -11.37 1.30
CA TRP A 326 -24.30 -10.22 0.41
C TRP A 326 -22.83 -10.02 0.03
N CYS A 327 -21.93 -10.18 0.98
CA CYS A 327 -20.52 -9.82 0.89
C CYS A 327 -19.63 -10.85 1.63
N PRO A 328 -19.75 -12.16 1.33
CA PRO A 328 -19.01 -13.21 2.05
C PRO A 328 -17.49 -13.00 2.07
N GLU A 329 -16.97 -12.19 1.15
CA GLU A 329 -15.55 -11.86 1.00
C GLU A 329 -15.01 -11.02 2.15
N TYR A 330 -15.87 -10.42 2.98
CA TYR A 330 -15.44 -9.74 4.21
C TYR A 330 -14.63 -10.68 5.12
N LYS A 331 -14.79 -12.00 5.00
CA LYS A 331 -14.00 -13.01 5.72
C LYS A 331 -12.51 -12.96 5.39
N LEU A 332 -12.12 -12.29 4.30
CA LEU A 332 -10.74 -12.00 3.95
C LEU A 332 -10.18 -10.78 4.70
N CYS A 333 -11.02 -9.96 5.34
CA CYS A 333 -10.57 -8.81 6.14
C CYS A 333 -9.76 -9.26 7.35
N SER A 334 -8.72 -8.50 7.67
CA SER A 334 -7.92 -8.68 8.88
C SER A 334 -8.73 -8.37 10.13
N GLU A 335 -8.58 -9.21 11.15
CA GLU A 335 -9.22 -9.04 12.47
C GLU A 335 -8.43 -8.10 13.39
N GLY A 336 -7.14 -7.88 13.11
CA GLY A 336 -6.22 -7.14 13.98
C GLY A 336 -6.01 -5.69 13.56
N TYR A 337 -6.25 -4.75 14.49
CA TYR A 337 -5.89 -3.34 14.34
C TYR A 337 -4.40 -3.10 14.61
N ILE A 338 -3.87 -1.95 14.16
CA ILE A 338 -2.63 -1.44 14.73
C ILE A 338 -2.93 -1.12 16.20
N VAL A 339 -2.39 -1.90 17.12
CA VAL A 339 -2.56 -1.67 18.56
C VAL A 339 -1.91 -0.34 18.88
N ASP A 340 -2.70 0.63 19.35
CA ASP A 340 -2.20 1.84 20.01
C ASP A 340 -1.51 1.37 21.30
N THR A 341 -0.18 1.25 21.25
CA THR A 341 0.65 0.96 22.43
C THR A 341 0.89 2.21 23.25
#